data_AF-A0A350NNC6-F1
#
_entry.id   AF-A0A350NNC6-F1
#
_cell.length_a   1.000
_cell.length_b   1.000
_cell.length_c   1.000
_cell.angle_alpha   90.00
_cell.angle_beta   90.00
_cell.angle_gamma   90.00
#
_symmetry.space_group_name_H-M   'P 1'
#
loop_
_entity.id
_entity.type
_entity.pdbx_description
1 polymer ?
#
loop_
_entity_poly.entity_id
_entity_poly.type
_entity_poly.pdbx_seq_one_letter_code
_entity_poly.pdbx_strand_id
1 'polypeptide(L)'
;MEDAMEFLKLLVSHFVADFVLQGRKIAYGKAQKWRYLVLHLLILTAVTAIIFWQELWENWALLAVSIAWHGIVDCVTARLLRRSLATLLVDQGLHLVGLIGTLLVFGRIPLEEMMRLFEITGDRSVLMVVLTYSFSLFFGSVFVERICDCFDHPLTDDDEDTIVVRREKGASAFIGFVERFLVTTFVFFGQYGAVGFVFAAKSIGKFTEGNESAMMRRFPAYYLVGTLASLAVAVVAGLFLKWQLTGTGL
;
A
#
# COMPACT_ATOMS: atom_id res chain seq x y z
N MET A 1 19.85 -15.30 -14.70
CA MET A 1 20.24 -13.87 -14.56
C MET A 1 19.51 -13.02 -15.59
N GLU A 2 19.39 -13.49 -16.83
CA GLU A 2 18.53 -12.89 -17.87
C GLU A 2 17.03 -12.92 -17.49
N ASP A 3 16.55 -14.00 -16.88
CA ASP A 3 15.13 -14.14 -16.49
C ASP A 3 14.66 -13.08 -15.48
N ALA A 4 15.50 -12.76 -14.49
CA ALA A 4 15.24 -11.71 -13.52
C ALA A 4 15.21 -10.31 -14.18
N MET A 5 15.95 -10.14 -15.29
CA MET A 5 15.97 -8.89 -16.05
C MET A 5 14.66 -8.73 -16.84
N GLU A 6 14.11 -9.79 -17.41
CA GLU A 6 12.84 -9.73 -18.16
C GLU A 6 11.66 -9.42 -17.26
N PHE A 7 11.60 -10.04 -16.08
CA PHE A 7 10.63 -9.67 -15.05
C PHE A 7 10.71 -8.18 -14.72
N LEU A 8 11.92 -7.67 -14.46
CA LEU A 8 12.12 -6.26 -14.14
C LEU A 8 11.72 -5.35 -15.30
N LYS A 9 12.10 -5.68 -16.55
CA LYS A 9 11.73 -4.91 -17.74
C LYS A 9 10.21 -4.85 -17.93
N LEU A 10 9.50 -5.97 -17.78
CA LEU A 10 8.04 -6.00 -17.85
C LEU A 10 7.42 -5.18 -16.70
N LEU A 11 7.96 -5.31 -15.48
CA LEU A 11 7.45 -4.61 -14.30
C LEU A 11 7.62 -3.09 -14.44
N VAL A 12 8.77 -2.64 -14.92
CA VAL A 12 9.04 -1.23 -15.22
C VAL A 12 8.13 -0.75 -16.36
N SER A 13 7.95 -1.55 -17.41
CA SER A 13 7.06 -1.19 -18.53
C SER A 13 5.62 -0.97 -18.06
N HIS A 14 5.11 -1.90 -17.23
CA HIS A 14 3.80 -1.80 -16.59
C HIS A 14 3.70 -0.56 -15.70
N PHE A 15 4.66 -0.34 -14.80
CA PHE A 15 4.65 0.79 -13.87
C PHE A 15 4.66 2.14 -14.59
N VAL A 16 5.53 2.29 -15.60
CA VAL A 16 5.63 3.53 -16.39
C VAL A 16 4.33 3.75 -17.17
N ALA A 17 3.76 2.71 -17.78
CA ALA A 17 2.51 2.85 -18.51
C ALA A 17 1.35 3.27 -17.59
N ASP A 18 1.15 2.59 -16.46
CA ASP A 18 -0.05 2.74 -15.62
C ASP A 18 0.00 3.89 -14.62
N PHE A 19 1.19 4.30 -14.16
CA PHE A 19 1.32 5.35 -13.14
C PHE A 19 1.95 6.63 -13.66
N VAL A 20 2.91 6.54 -14.59
CA VAL A 20 3.63 7.71 -15.11
C VAL A 20 2.89 8.31 -16.31
N LEU A 21 2.49 7.47 -17.27
CA LEU A 21 1.95 7.94 -18.55
C LEU A 21 0.42 7.87 -18.64
N GLN A 22 -0.23 7.01 -17.85
CA GLN A 22 -1.69 6.94 -17.77
C GLN A 22 -2.24 8.12 -16.96
N GLY A 23 -2.56 9.20 -17.67
CA GLY A 23 -3.22 10.35 -17.06
C GLY A 23 -4.64 10.02 -16.53
N ARG A 24 -5.12 10.83 -15.58
CA ARG A 24 -6.47 10.72 -14.98
C ARG A 24 -7.58 10.53 -16.02
N LYS A 25 -7.56 11.31 -17.12
CA LYS A 25 -8.57 11.22 -18.19
C LYS A 25 -8.63 9.83 -18.83
N ILE A 26 -7.49 9.19 -19.07
CA ILE A 26 -7.41 7.84 -19.63
C ILE A 26 -7.94 6.85 -18.59
N ALA A 27 -7.42 6.94 -17.36
CA ALA A 27 -7.82 6.07 -16.26
C ALA A 27 -9.35 6.05 -16.04
N TYR A 28 -10.00 7.23 -15.97
CA TYR A 28 -11.45 7.35 -15.82
C TYR A 28 -12.21 6.97 -17.10
N GLY A 29 -11.65 7.31 -18.27
CA GLY A 29 -12.27 7.07 -19.56
C GLY A 29 -12.34 5.60 -19.97
N LYS A 30 -11.42 4.75 -19.50
CA LYS A 30 -11.36 3.31 -19.83
C LYS A 30 -12.68 2.57 -19.54
N ALA A 31 -13.39 2.96 -18.48
CA ALA A 31 -14.68 2.37 -18.10
C ALA A 31 -15.82 2.70 -19.08
N GLN A 32 -15.75 3.84 -19.76
CA GLN A 32 -16.86 4.38 -20.56
C GLN A 32 -16.63 4.27 -22.07
N LYS A 33 -15.39 4.41 -22.56
CA LYS A 33 -15.11 4.40 -24.01
C LYS A 33 -13.89 3.55 -24.31
N TRP A 34 -14.07 2.58 -25.20
CA TRP A 34 -13.02 1.66 -25.65
C TRP A 34 -11.79 2.37 -26.22
N ARG A 35 -11.96 3.57 -26.81
CA ARG A 35 -10.84 4.40 -27.29
C ARG A 35 -9.78 4.70 -26.23
N TYR A 36 -10.17 4.86 -24.96
CA TYR A 36 -9.23 5.13 -23.87
C TYR A 36 -8.48 3.87 -23.46
N LEU A 37 -9.11 2.70 -23.57
CA LEU A 37 -8.44 1.42 -23.37
C LEU A 37 -7.42 1.17 -24.48
N VAL A 38 -7.79 1.43 -25.74
CA VAL A 38 -6.85 1.29 -26.87
C VAL A 38 -5.70 2.27 -26.76
N LEU A 39 -5.97 3.54 -26.43
CA LEU A 39 -4.91 4.52 -26.20
C LEU A 39 -3.95 4.06 -25.10
N HIS A 40 -4.47 3.51 -24.00
CA HIS A 40 -3.65 2.97 -22.93
C HIS A 40 -2.78 1.80 -23.39
N LEU A 41 -3.36 0.84 -24.13
CA LEU A 41 -2.60 -0.30 -24.66
C LEU A 41 -1.55 0.11 -25.68
N LEU A 42 -1.79 1.16 -26.46
CA LEU A 42 -0.76 1.74 -27.34
C LEU A 42 0.40 2.35 -26.54
N ILE A 43 0.10 3.06 -25.44
CA ILE A 43 1.13 3.57 -24.53
C ILE A 43 1.94 2.42 -23.94
N LEU A 44 1.28 1.40 -23.40
CA LEU A 44 1.94 0.22 -22.84
C LEU A 44 2.82 -0.48 -23.89
N THR A 45 2.29 -0.68 -25.10
CA THR A 45 3.03 -1.32 -26.20
C THR A 45 4.26 -0.50 -26.57
N ALA A 46 4.14 0.82 -26.69
CA ALA A 46 5.25 1.70 -27.04
C ALA A 46 6.34 1.69 -25.94
N VAL A 47 5.96 1.81 -24.67
CA VAL A 47 6.89 1.75 -23.53
C VAL A 47 7.63 0.41 -23.50
N THR A 48 6.87 -0.68 -23.61
CA THR A 48 7.43 -2.03 -23.59
C THR A 48 8.36 -2.25 -24.79
N ALA A 49 7.99 -1.76 -25.98
CA ALA A 49 8.81 -1.88 -27.17
C ALA A 49 10.14 -1.11 -27.05
N ILE A 50 10.12 0.07 -26.42
CA ILE A 50 11.34 0.85 -26.14
C ILE A 50 12.25 0.10 -25.17
N ILE A 51 11.70 -0.44 -24.08
CA ILE A 51 12.48 -1.15 -23.05
C ILE A 51 13.07 -2.46 -23.61
N PHE A 52 12.35 -3.16 -24.47
CA PHE A 52 12.78 -4.41 -25.10
C PHE A 52 13.42 -4.22 -26.48
N TRP A 53 13.78 -2.99 -26.89
CA TRP A 53 14.15 -2.66 -28.29
C TRP A 53 15.12 -3.65 -28.96
N GLN A 54 16.15 -4.12 -28.25
CA GLN A 54 17.17 -5.03 -28.79
C GLN A 54 16.70 -6.49 -28.90
N GLU A 55 15.65 -6.87 -28.16
CA GLU A 55 15.19 -8.25 -27.97
C GLU A 55 13.75 -8.44 -28.48
N LEU A 56 13.19 -7.45 -29.19
CA LEU A 56 11.80 -7.47 -29.65
C LEU A 56 11.47 -8.72 -30.45
N TRP A 57 12.38 -9.12 -31.33
CA TRP A 57 12.18 -10.27 -32.20
C TRP A 57 12.25 -11.60 -31.46
N GLU A 58 12.99 -11.67 -30.36
CA GLU A 58 13.11 -12.89 -29.55
C GLU A 58 11.92 -13.02 -28.59
N ASN A 59 11.39 -11.89 -28.14
CA ASN A 59 10.37 -11.82 -27.09
C ASN A 59 8.96 -11.44 -27.59
N TRP A 60 8.73 -11.29 -28.91
CA TRP A 60 7.46 -10.78 -29.45
C TRP A 60 6.22 -11.52 -28.92
N ALA A 61 6.29 -12.85 -28.79
CA ALA A 61 5.17 -13.66 -28.31
C ALA A 61 4.90 -13.42 -26.83
N LEU A 62 5.94 -13.37 -26.01
CA LEU A 62 5.86 -13.05 -24.58
C LEU A 62 5.27 -11.65 -24.37
N LEU A 63 5.76 -10.66 -25.13
CA LEU A 63 5.27 -9.27 -25.05
C LEU A 63 3.80 -9.18 -25.49
N ALA A 64 3.42 -9.86 -26.58
CA ALA A 64 2.05 -9.87 -27.07
C ALA A 64 1.08 -10.47 -26.05
N VAL A 65 1.43 -11.61 -25.42
CA VAL A 65 0.59 -12.22 -24.38
C VAL A 65 0.52 -11.33 -23.14
N SER A 66 1.64 -10.70 -22.74
CA SER A 66 1.66 -9.78 -21.59
C SER A 66 0.76 -8.57 -21.81
N ILE A 67 0.83 -7.94 -23.00
CA ILE A 67 -0.02 -6.79 -23.37
C ILE A 67 -1.49 -7.21 -23.47
N ALA A 68 -1.77 -8.40 -24.02
CA ALA A 68 -3.13 -8.93 -24.11
C ALA A 68 -3.74 -9.17 -22.72
N TRP A 69 -2.98 -9.80 -21.80
CA TRP A 69 -3.41 -9.98 -20.42
C TRP A 69 -3.69 -8.64 -19.73
N HIS A 70 -2.77 -7.67 -19.85
CA HIS A 70 -2.96 -6.33 -19.29
C HIS A 70 -4.27 -5.71 -19.80
N GLY A 71 -4.51 -5.78 -21.11
CA GLY A 71 -5.74 -5.29 -21.71
C GLY A 71 -7.00 -5.99 -21.19
N ILE A 72 -6.96 -7.30 -20.93
CA ILE A 72 -8.07 -8.04 -20.33
C ILE A 72 -8.33 -7.55 -18.91
N VAL A 73 -7.29 -7.44 -18.07
CA VAL A 73 -7.43 -6.97 -16.69
C VAL A 73 -8.02 -5.57 -16.66
N ASP A 74 -7.42 -4.61 -17.35
CA ASP A 74 -7.92 -3.24 -17.47
C ASP A 74 -9.39 -3.18 -17.91
N CYS A 75 -9.77 -4.05 -18.85
CA CYS A 75 -11.12 -4.10 -19.39
C CYS A 75 -12.13 -4.61 -18.37
N VAL A 76 -11.77 -5.67 -17.63
CA VAL A 76 -12.59 -6.32 -16.61
C VAL A 76 -12.70 -5.42 -15.38
N THR A 77 -11.58 -4.95 -14.84
CA THR A 77 -11.55 -4.15 -13.61
C THR A 77 -12.23 -2.80 -13.81
N ALA A 78 -12.00 -2.12 -14.94
CA ALA A 78 -12.62 -0.83 -15.20
C ALA A 78 -14.15 -0.89 -15.34
N ARG A 79 -14.72 -2.03 -15.74
CA ARG A 79 -16.18 -2.20 -15.91
C ARG A 79 -16.87 -2.78 -14.68
N LEU A 80 -16.21 -3.68 -13.96
CA LEU A 80 -16.85 -4.43 -12.87
C LEU A 80 -16.56 -3.85 -11.48
N LEU A 81 -15.44 -3.15 -11.29
CA LEU A 81 -15.00 -2.70 -9.98
C LEU A 81 -15.33 -1.23 -9.72
N ARG A 82 -15.91 -0.95 -8.54
CA ARG A 82 -16.11 0.42 -8.05
C ARG A 82 -14.78 0.99 -7.59
N ARG A 83 -14.51 2.27 -7.88
CA ARG A 83 -13.24 2.92 -7.52
C ARG A 83 -13.05 2.97 -6.00
N SER A 84 -12.05 2.26 -5.51
CA SER A 84 -11.54 2.35 -4.14
C SER A 84 -10.06 1.96 -4.10
N LEU A 85 -9.41 2.13 -2.95
CA LEU A 85 -8.04 1.63 -2.75
C LEU A 85 -7.99 0.10 -2.86
N ALA A 86 -8.99 -0.61 -2.34
CA ALA A 86 -9.06 -2.06 -2.44
C ALA A 86 -9.12 -2.53 -3.90
N THR A 87 -9.89 -1.85 -4.75
CA THR A 87 -9.95 -2.21 -6.18
C THR A 87 -8.69 -1.86 -6.93
N LEU A 88 -7.95 -0.81 -6.52
CA LEU A 88 -6.63 -0.53 -7.06
C LEU A 88 -5.66 -1.67 -6.71
N LEU A 89 -5.65 -2.15 -5.45
CA LEU A 89 -4.78 -3.25 -5.04
C LEU A 89 -5.13 -4.56 -5.77
N VAL A 90 -6.42 -4.86 -5.94
CA VAL A 90 -6.88 -6.03 -6.70
C VAL A 90 -6.46 -5.93 -8.17
N ASP A 91 -6.66 -4.76 -8.79
CA ASP A 91 -6.25 -4.50 -10.17
C ASP A 91 -4.74 -4.71 -10.37
N GLN A 92 -3.92 -4.15 -9.49
CA GLN A 92 -2.46 -4.31 -9.55
C GLN A 92 -2.03 -5.76 -9.26
N GLY A 93 -2.72 -6.46 -8.36
CA GLY A 93 -2.51 -7.89 -8.11
C GLY A 93 -2.77 -8.74 -9.36
N LEU A 94 -3.85 -8.46 -10.09
CA LEU A 94 -4.18 -9.17 -11.34
C LEU A 94 -3.16 -8.90 -12.45
N HIS A 95 -2.64 -7.67 -12.56
CA HIS A 95 -1.56 -7.37 -13.49
C HIS A 95 -0.27 -8.12 -13.14
N LEU A 96 0.11 -8.13 -11.85
CA LEU A 96 1.30 -8.85 -11.39
C LEU A 96 1.19 -10.36 -11.59
N VAL A 97 0.02 -10.96 -11.29
CA VAL A 97 -0.26 -12.38 -11.57
C VAL A 97 -0.13 -12.68 -13.06
N GLY A 98 -0.63 -11.79 -13.92
CA GLY A 98 -0.45 -11.89 -15.35
C GLY A 98 0.99 -11.93 -15.80
N LEU A 99 1.77 -10.97 -15.31
CA LEU A 99 3.18 -10.81 -15.63
C LEU A 99 4.01 -12.01 -15.19
N ILE A 100 3.77 -12.52 -13.97
CA ILE A 100 4.41 -13.74 -13.49
C ILE A 100 3.94 -14.95 -14.31
N GLY A 101 2.63 -15.04 -14.59
CA GLY A 101 2.02 -16.11 -15.37
C GLY A 101 2.58 -16.20 -16.79
N THR A 102 2.79 -15.06 -17.48
CA THR A 102 3.41 -15.04 -18.80
C THR A 102 4.86 -15.53 -18.74
N LEU A 103 5.65 -15.06 -17.77
CA LEU A 103 7.04 -15.53 -17.62
C LEU A 103 7.12 -17.03 -17.34
N LEU A 104 6.19 -17.57 -16.55
CA LEU A 104 6.09 -19.03 -16.30
C LEU A 104 5.75 -19.82 -17.56
N VAL A 105 4.73 -19.39 -18.32
CA VAL A 105 4.29 -20.07 -19.55
C VAL A 105 5.39 -20.11 -20.62
N PHE A 106 6.19 -19.05 -20.70
CA PHE A 106 7.33 -18.95 -21.62
C PHE A 106 8.63 -19.53 -21.05
N GLY A 107 8.58 -20.18 -19.88
CA GLY A 107 9.72 -20.88 -19.28
C GLY A 107 10.85 -19.97 -18.81
N ARG A 108 10.57 -18.68 -18.58
CA ARG A 108 11.56 -17.70 -18.09
C ARG A 108 11.76 -17.82 -16.59
N ILE A 109 10.70 -18.13 -15.84
CA ILE A 109 10.84 -18.45 -14.41
C ILE A 109 10.74 -19.97 -14.24
N PRO A 110 11.76 -20.65 -13.66
CA PRO A 110 11.65 -22.06 -13.36
C PRO A 110 10.60 -22.29 -12.27
N LEU A 111 9.86 -23.39 -12.38
CA LEU A 111 8.82 -23.74 -11.39
C LEU A 111 9.39 -23.83 -9.96
N GLU A 112 10.65 -24.19 -9.83
CA GLU A 112 11.38 -24.23 -8.55
C GLU A 112 11.48 -22.86 -7.87
N GLU A 113 11.65 -21.76 -8.61
CA GLU A 113 11.65 -20.41 -8.04
C GLU A 113 10.27 -20.03 -7.50
N MET A 114 9.20 -20.46 -8.17
CA MET A 114 7.84 -20.29 -7.66
C MET A 114 7.64 -21.07 -6.35
N MET A 115 8.13 -22.31 -6.27
CA MET A 115 8.07 -23.10 -5.05
C MET A 115 8.86 -22.45 -3.91
N ARG A 116 10.02 -21.85 -4.19
CA ARG A 116 10.79 -21.08 -3.19
C ARG A 116 10.00 -19.89 -2.63
N LEU A 117 9.18 -19.21 -3.44
CA LEU A 117 8.32 -18.14 -2.91
C LEU A 117 7.30 -18.68 -1.89
N PHE A 118 6.73 -19.87 -2.13
CA PHE A 118 5.85 -20.54 -1.16
C PHE A 118 6.60 -21.02 0.09
N GLU A 119 7.86 -21.41 -0.03
CA GLU A 119 8.69 -21.74 1.13
C GLU A 119 9.02 -20.51 1.97
N ILE A 120 9.33 -19.37 1.33
CA ILE A 120 9.60 -18.10 2.00
C ILE A 120 8.38 -17.62 2.80
N THR A 121 7.15 -17.79 2.29
CA THR A 121 5.95 -17.41 3.07
C THR A 121 5.74 -18.26 4.32
N GLY A 122 6.29 -19.48 4.35
CA GLY A 122 6.32 -20.36 5.52
C GLY A 122 7.50 -20.09 6.48
N ASP A 123 8.44 -19.22 6.10
CA ASP A 123 9.60 -18.94 6.95
C ASP A 123 9.19 -18.23 8.25
N ARG A 124 9.80 -18.66 9.36
CA ARG A 124 9.53 -18.09 10.68
C ARG A 124 9.73 -16.57 10.67
N SER A 125 10.74 -16.05 9.99
CA SER A 125 11.04 -14.62 9.96
C SER A 125 9.90 -13.85 9.30
N VAL A 126 9.41 -14.33 8.17
CA VAL A 126 8.29 -13.73 7.44
C VAL A 126 7.01 -13.76 8.26
N LEU A 127 6.71 -14.90 8.89
CA LEU A 127 5.55 -15.03 9.78
C LEU A 127 5.63 -14.07 10.98
N MET A 128 6.82 -13.86 11.55
CA MET A 128 7.04 -12.91 12.64
C MET A 128 6.88 -11.45 12.19
N VAL A 129 7.34 -11.12 10.99
CA VAL A 129 7.07 -9.80 10.37
C VAL A 129 5.56 -9.59 10.22
N VAL A 130 4.86 -10.54 9.58
CA VAL A 130 3.41 -10.45 9.36
C VAL A 130 2.67 -10.30 10.69
N LEU A 131 2.96 -11.17 11.66
CA LEU A 131 2.33 -11.12 12.98
C LEU A 131 2.55 -9.77 13.67
N THR A 132 3.78 -9.26 13.65
CA THR A 132 4.12 -8.02 14.36
C THR A 132 3.47 -6.79 13.71
N TYR A 133 3.48 -6.70 12.38
CA TYR A 133 2.77 -5.62 11.69
C TYR A 133 1.25 -5.76 11.85
N SER A 134 0.68 -6.96 11.78
CA SER A 134 -0.75 -7.16 12.04
C SER A 134 -1.14 -6.74 13.45
N PHE A 135 -0.32 -7.08 14.45
CA PHE A 135 -0.54 -6.64 15.83
C PHE A 135 -0.43 -5.12 15.96
N SER A 136 0.67 -4.52 15.50
CA SER A 136 0.89 -3.08 15.58
C SER A 136 -0.23 -2.28 14.88
N LEU A 137 -0.62 -2.73 13.68
CA LEU A 137 -1.55 -1.98 12.83
C LEU A 137 -3.01 -2.19 13.23
N PHE A 138 -3.46 -3.44 13.39
CA PHE A 138 -4.88 -3.72 13.66
C PHE A 138 -5.19 -3.73 15.15
N PHE A 139 -4.48 -4.54 15.93
CA PHE A 139 -4.67 -4.56 17.38
C PHE A 139 -4.33 -3.20 18.00
N GLY A 140 -3.24 -2.55 17.54
CA GLY A 140 -2.91 -1.19 17.97
C GLY A 140 -3.99 -0.15 17.67
N SER A 141 -4.70 -0.27 16.53
CA SER A 141 -5.84 0.61 16.22
C SER A 141 -6.96 0.44 17.25
N VAL A 142 -7.37 -0.81 17.51
CA VAL A 142 -8.43 -1.13 18.48
C VAL A 142 -8.01 -0.72 19.89
N PHE A 143 -6.76 -0.99 20.27
CA PHE A 143 -6.24 -0.63 21.59
C PHE A 143 -6.25 0.87 21.84
N VAL A 144 -5.78 1.67 20.86
CA VAL A 144 -5.79 3.13 20.95
C VAL A 144 -7.22 3.67 21.02
N GLU A 145 -8.13 3.13 20.20
CA GLU A 145 -9.55 3.49 20.24
C GLU A 145 -10.14 3.24 21.64
N ARG A 146 -9.91 2.05 22.23
CA ARG A 146 -10.41 1.72 23.58
C ARG A 146 -9.81 2.58 24.69
N ILE A 147 -8.53 2.94 24.59
CA ILE A 147 -7.92 3.89 25.53
C ILE A 147 -8.60 5.25 25.40
N CYS A 148 -8.82 5.71 24.18
CA CYS A 148 -9.40 7.01 23.93
C CYS A 148 -10.88 7.08 24.34
N ASP A 149 -11.64 5.99 24.20
CA ASP A 149 -13.04 5.88 24.66
C ASP A 149 -13.17 6.11 26.18
N CYS A 150 -12.13 5.80 26.97
CA CYS A 150 -12.12 6.11 28.40
C CYS A 150 -12.18 7.61 28.71
N PHE A 151 -11.87 8.45 27.71
CA PHE A 151 -11.85 9.90 27.82
C PHE A 151 -12.90 10.57 26.92
N ASP A 152 -13.70 9.79 26.19
CA ASP A 152 -14.74 10.32 25.30
C ASP A 152 -16.04 10.53 26.10
N HIS A 153 -16.73 11.63 25.83
CA HIS A 153 -18.08 11.88 26.36
C HIS A 153 -19.09 11.53 25.26
N PRO A 154 -20.18 10.80 25.56
CA PRO A 154 -21.12 10.35 24.54
C PRO A 154 -21.71 11.55 23.77
N LEU A 155 -21.57 11.51 22.45
CA LEU A 155 -22.14 12.48 21.54
C LEU A 155 -23.65 12.22 21.38
N THR A 156 -24.47 13.27 21.46
CA THR A 156 -25.88 13.21 21.03
C THR A 156 -25.94 13.18 19.50
N ASP A 157 -26.72 12.27 18.93
CA ASP A 157 -26.63 11.88 17.51
C ASP A 157 -27.22 12.88 16.49
N ASP A 158 -27.70 14.06 16.92
CA ASP A 158 -28.55 14.93 16.08
C ASP A 158 -27.90 16.23 15.53
N ASP A 159 -26.59 16.46 15.70
CA ASP A 159 -25.92 17.69 15.23
C ASP A 159 -25.05 17.50 13.97
N GLU A 160 -25.00 18.52 13.11
CA GLU A 160 -24.12 18.60 11.92
C GLU A 160 -22.63 18.40 12.28
N ASP A 161 -22.24 18.83 13.48
CA ASP A 161 -20.93 18.60 14.09
C ASP A 161 -20.60 17.09 14.25
N THR A 162 -21.59 16.23 14.48
CA THR A 162 -21.38 14.78 14.67
C THR A 162 -20.91 14.10 13.38
N ILE A 163 -21.39 14.55 12.21
CA ILE A 163 -20.95 14.04 10.90
C ILE A 163 -19.50 14.45 10.62
N VAL A 164 -19.14 15.70 10.91
CA VAL A 164 -17.77 16.22 10.74
C VAL A 164 -16.80 15.47 11.65
N VAL A 165 -17.15 15.29 12.93
CA VAL A 165 -16.33 14.54 13.90
C VAL A 165 -16.14 13.08 13.47
N ARG A 166 -17.18 12.39 12.98
CA ARG A 166 -17.04 11.02 12.46
C ARG A 166 -16.07 10.94 11.28
N ARG A 167 -16.09 11.91 10.37
CA ARG A 167 -15.15 11.97 9.23
C ARG A 167 -13.71 12.22 9.69
N GLU A 168 -13.52 13.15 10.63
CA GLU A 168 -12.21 13.45 11.23
C GLU A 168 -11.64 12.23 11.98
N LYS A 169 -12.49 11.47 12.71
CA LYS A 169 -12.09 10.21 13.36
C LYS A 169 -11.59 9.19 12.34
N GLY A 170 -12.28 9.01 11.20
CA GLY A 170 -11.86 8.10 10.14
C GLY A 170 -10.51 8.47 9.51
N ALA A 171 -10.29 9.75 9.20
CA ALA A 171 -9.00 10.23 8.69
C ALA A 171 -7.87 10.05 9.73
N SER A 172 -8.15 10.36 11.00
CA SER A 172 -7.21 10.20 12.11
C SER A 172 -6.82 8.74 12.34
N ALA A 173 -7.76 7.80 12.21
CA ALA A 173 -7.49 6.37 12.32
C ALA A 173 -6.54 5.89 11.21
N PHE A 174 -6.75 6.34 9.96
CA PHE A 174 -5.85 6.03 8.85
C PHE A 174 -4.46 6.62 9.03
N ILE A 175 -4.35 7.87 9.49
CA ILE A 175 -3.06 8.48 9.85
C ILE A 175 -2.35 7.65 10.92
N GLY A 176 -3.07 7.20 11.95
CA GLY A 176 -2.54 6.32 12.99
C GLY A 176 -2.00 4.99 12.42
N PHE A 177 -2.66 4.42 11.41
CA PHE A 177 -2.18 3.22 10.72
C PHE A 177 -0.84 3.46 10.01
N VAL A 178 -0.74 4.55 9.24
CA VAL A 178 0.50 4.94 8.54
C VAL A 178 1.63 5.23 9.51
N GLU A 179 1.35 5.97 10.59
CA GLU A 179 2.32 6.27 11.64
C GLU A 179 2.87 5.00 12.28
N ARG A 180 2.00 4.07 12.70
CA ARG A 180 2.45 2.83 13.33
C ARG A 180 3.28 1.98 12.37
N PHE A 181 2.94 1.95 11.08
CA PHE A 181 3.76 1.30 10.06
C PHE A 181 5.18 1.91 10.01
N LEU A 182 5.28 3.23 9.89
CA LEU A 182 6.56 3.94 9.81
C LEU A 182 7.39 3.79 11.09
N VAL A 183 6.78 3.99 12.26
CA VAL A 183 7.47 3.88 13.56
C VAL A 183 7.96 2.46 13.80
N THR A 184 7.12 1.44 13.57
CA THR A 184 7.52 0.03 13.71
C THR A 184 8.72 -0.26 12.79
N THR A 185 8.69 0.24 11.55
CA THR A 185 9.79 0.11 10.57
C THR A 185 11.07 0.80 11.06
N PHE A 186 10.98 2.07 11.47
CA PHE A 186 12.16 2.83 11.89
C PHE A 186 12.80 2.24 13.15
N VAL A 187 12.01 1.80 14.11
CA VAL A 187 12.53 1.12 15.30
C VAL A 187 13.22 -0.19 14.94
N PHE A 188 12.64 -0.98 14.03
CA PHE A 188 13.27 -2.20 13.53
C PHE A 188 14.68 -1.94 12.95
N PHE A 189 14.83 -0.88 12.16
CA PHE A 189 16.13 -0.45 11.60
C PHE A 189 16.99 0.40 12.56
N GLY A 190 16.58 0.59 13.81
CA GLY A 190 17.30 1.40 14.81
C GLY A 190 17.32 2.91 14.50
N GLN A 191 16.46 3.40 13.61
CA GLN A 191 16.35 4.80 13.19
C GLN A 191 15.46 5.62 14.14
N TYR A 192 15.80 5.68 15.42
CA TYR A 192 14.99 6.39 16.43
C TYR A 192 14.85 7.90 16.15
N GLY A 193 15.81 8.52 15.46
CA GLY A 193 15.68 9.92 15.01
C GLY A 193 14.52 10.13 14.03
N ALA A 194 14.27 9.16 13.14
CA ALA A 194 13.15 9.21 12.20
C ALA A 194 11.79 9.07 12.91
N VAL A 195 11.73 8.34 14.02
CA VAL A 195 10.54 8.28 14.89
C VAL A 195 10.21 9.67 15.44
N GLY A 196 11.21 10.42 15.90
CA GLY A 196 11.05 11.82 16.33
C GLY A 196 10.53 12.73 15.22
N PHE A 197 10.99 12.54 13.98
CA PHE A 197 10.50 13.29 12.81
C PHE A 197 9.01 13.02 12.53
N VAL A 198 8.57 11.75 12.57
CA VAL A 198 7.15 11.39 12.39
C VAL A 198 6.30 12.06 13.46
N PHE A 199 6.74 12.02 14.71
CA PHE A 199 6.04 12.65 15.84
C PHE A 199 5.97 14.18 15.70
N ALA A 200 7.07 14.81 15.27
CA ALA A 200 7.13 16.24 15.02
C ALA A 200 6.19 16.65 13.88
N ALA A 201 6.21 15.94 12.75
CA ALA A 201 5.34 16.21 11.61
C ALA A 201 3.86 16.12 12.00
N LYS A 202 3.49 15.10 12.78
CA LYS A 202 2.13 14.94 13.33
C LYS A 202 1.73 16.09 14.25
N SER A 203 2.64 16.52 15.12
CA SER A 203 2.41 17.65 16.03
C SER A 203 2.23 18.96 15.26
N ILE A 204 3.07 19.24 14.25
CA ILE A 204 2.97 20.44 13.41
C ILE A 204 1.64 20.48 12.65
N GLY A 205 1.25 19.38 11.99
CA GLY A 205 -0.03 19.30 11.28
C GLY A 205 -1.21 19.59 12.20
N LYS A 206 -1.18 19.06 13.43
CA LYS A 206 -2.19 19.33 14.46
C LYS A 206 -2.21 20.80 14.90
N PHE A 207 -1.05 21.44 15.08
CA PHE A 207 -0.99 22.86 15.43
C PHE A 207 -1.62 23.73 14.35
N THR A 208 -1.50 23.36 13.07
CA THR A 208 -2.14 24.08 11.96
C THR A 208 -3.67 23.90 11.95
N GLU A 209 -4.20 22.74 12.34
CA GLU A 209 -5.64 22.45 12.36
C GLU A 209 -6.38 22.93 13.64
N GLY A 210 -5.65 23.37 14.66
CA GLY A 210 -6.13 23.48 16.05
C GLY A 210 -7.37 24.36 16.30
N ASN A 211 -7.65 25.34 15.44
CA ASN A 211 -8.85 26.19 15.56
C ASN A 211 -10.02 25.75 14.68
N GLU A 212 -9.78 24.97 13.62
CA GLU A 212 -10.79 24.55 12.65
C GLU A 212 -11.40 23.18 12.99
N SER A 213 -10.61 22.24 13.53
CA SER A 213 -11.09 20.89 13.88
C SER A 213 -12.11 20.91 15.02
N ALA A 214 -13.32 20.44 14.73
CA ALA A 214 -14.37 20.24 15.73
C ALA A 214 -13.96 19.21 16.79
N MET A 215 -13.20 18.18 16.38
CA MET A 215 -12.66 17.16 17.28
C MET A 215 -11.65 17.75 18.27
N MET A 216 -10.74 18.65 17.84
CA MET A 216 -9.75 19.25 18.75
C MET A 216 -10.36 20.21 19.77
N ARG A 217 -11.38 20.98 19.39
CA ARG A 217 -12.06 21.89 20.33
C ARG A 217 -12.78 21.12 21.43
N ARG A 218 -13.35 19.96 21.11
CA ARG A 218 -14.11 19.14 22.07
C ARG A 218 -13.24 18.17 22.87
N PHE A 219 -12.17 17.61 22.28
CA PHE A 219 -11.40 16.52 22.89
C PHE A 219 -9.87 16.68 22.73
N PRO A 220 -9.24 17.71 23.33
CA PRO A 220 -7.80 17.93 23.21
C PRO A 220 -6.96 16.82 23.87
N ALA A 221 -7.44 16.25 24.98
CA ALA A 221 -6.78 15.16 25.70
C ALA A 221 -6.81 13.83 24.92
N TYR A 222 -7.92 13.54 24.23
CA TYR A 222 -8.09 12.36 23.36
C TYR A 222 -6.94 12.23 22.37
N TYR A 223 -6.56 13.33 21.73
CA TYR A 223 -5.48 13.32 20.74
C TYR A 223 -4.12 12.99 21.34
N LEU A 224 -3.79 13.64 22.47
CA LEU A 224 -2.49 13.49 23.11
C LEU A 224 -2.33 12.05 23.62
N VAL A 225 -3.33 11.56 24.33
CA VAL A 225 -3.36 10.18 24.84
C VAL A 225 -3.31 9.19 23.68
N GLY A 226 -4.13 9.37 22.64
CA GLY A 226 -4.15 8.48 21.49
C GLY A 226 -2.83 8.44 20.72
N THR A 227 -2.17 9.60 20.58
CA THR A 227 -0.86 9.67 19.90
C THR A 227 0.23 8.98 20.71
N LEU A 228 0.32 9.23 22.02
CA LEU A 228 1.31 8.59 22.89
C LEU A 228 1.08 7.07 22.99
N ALA A 229 -0.18 6.63 23.12
CA ALA A 229 -0.54 5.22 23.13
C ALA A 229 -0.17 4.53 21.80
N SER A 230 -0.49 5.17 20.67
CA SER A 230 -0.15 4.66 19.34
C SER A 230 1.36 4.52 19.15
N LEU A 231 2.13 5.54 19.57
CA LEU A 231 3.59 5.53 19.51
C LEU A 231 4.16 4.40 20.38
N ALA A 232 3.65 4.23 21.60
CA ALA A 232 4.10 3.17 22.50
C ALA A 232 3.88 1.77 21.89
N VAL A 233 2.70 1.50 21.32
CA VAL A 233 2.43 0.23 20.65
C VAL A 233 3.39 -0.03 19.49
N ALA A 234 3.62 0.96 18.62
CA ALA A 234 4.51 0.79 17.48
C ALA A 234 5.98 0.61 17.88
N VAL A 235 6.44 1.32 18.92
CA VAL A 235 7.79 1.16 19.44
C VAL A 235 7.99 -0.24 20.03
N VAL A 236 7.05 -0.71 20.86
CA VAL A 236 7.12 -2.06 21.43
C VAL A 236 7.09 -3.12 20.32
N ALA A 237 6.22 -2.97 19.32
CA ALA A 237 6.17 -3.87 18.17
C ALA A 237 7.49 -3.88 17.39
N GLY A 238 8.07 -2.72 17.09
CA GLY A 238 9.34 -2.62 16.37
C GLY A 238 10.51 -3.24 17.14
N LEU A 239 10.59 -3.01 18.45
CA LEU A 239 11.61 -3.61 19.32
C LEU A 239 11.44 -5.14 19.40
N PHE A 240 10.20 -5.62 19.52
CA PHE A 240 9.89 -7.04 19.50
C PHE A 240 10.35 -7.70 18.20
N LEU A 241 10.04 -7.08 17.05
CA LEU A 241 10.45 -7.59 15.74
C LEU A 241 11.97 -7.62 15.61
N LYS A 242 12.65 -6.54 16.02
CA LYS A 242 14.12 -6.46 16.02
C LYS A 242 14.70 -7.59 16.85
N TRP A 243 14.27 -7.73 18.10
CA TRP A 243 14.75 -8.78 18.99
C TRP A 243 14.58 -10.19 18.40
N GLN A 244 13.44 -10.48 17.77
CA GLN A 244 13.15 -11.79 17.20
C GLN A 244 13.99 -12.12 15.96
N LEU A 245 14.31 -11.12 15.12
CA LEU A 245 15.02 -11.34 13.86
C LEU A 245 16.54 -11.15 13.97
N THR A 246 17.02 -10.32 14.89
CA THR A 246 18.46 -10.00 15.03
C THR A 246 19.06 -10.49 16.34
N GLY A 247 18.26 -10.93 17.31
CA GLY A 247 18.74 -11.34 18.63
C GLY A 247 19.28 -10.19 19.50
N THR A 248 19.22 -8.95 19.02
CA THR A 248 19.69 -7.76 19.73
C THR A 248 18.51 -6.99 20.30
N GLY A 249 18.32 -7.10 21.61
CA GLY A 249 17.42 -6.25 22.38
C GLY A 249 18.17 -4.98 22.77
N LEU A 250 17.85 -3.87 22.10
CA LEU A 250 18.52 -2.56 22.11
C LEU A 250 19.76 -2.49 21.22
#